data_AF-A0A7S1MLI4-F1
#
_entry.id   AF-A0A7S1MLI4-F1
#
_cell.length_a   1.000
_cell.length_b   1.000
_cell.length_c   1.000
_cell.angle_alpha   90.00
_cell.angle_beta   90.00
_cell.angle_gamma   90.00
#
_symmetry.space_group_name_H-M   'P 1'
#
loop_
_entity.id
_entity.type
_entity.pdbx_description
1 polymer ?
#
loop_
_entity_poly.entity_id
_entity_poly.type
_entity_poly.pdbx_seq_one_letter_code
_entity_poly.pdbx_strand_id
1 'polypeptide(L)'
;VVLCEVHLDSARVLEKLAEVLQGYEDSSPPLAYVLMGSFCSSPFLPTAEGVRSYREGFERLKFMLRGLARHVQRGTRFLLVPGPKDPGAQTLPRPPLSGYLTSDLARDVPGVVLGTNPCRVRHFGRDLVFFRHDVLRLLRRHEVVPPRDASGEAPSAQQVRQEMVRLLFDQAHLAPLPLEESNVLWAFDHTLRLYPLPHAVFIGGVSQPFECSYQGGQFCSVGPFHSDASFYAYYPGPEQLESCDVPDRAG
;
A
#
# COMPACT_ATOMS: atom_id res chain seq x y z
N VAL A 1 3.67 0.62 -10.22
CA VAL A 1 4.39 -0.24 -9.24
C VAL A 1 3.84 0.07 -7.86
N VAL A 2 3.53 -0.95 -7.07
CA VAL A 2 2.87 -0.81 -5.75
C VAL A 2 3.72 -1.57 -4.72
N LEU A 3 4.12 -0.86 -3.67
CA LEU A 3 4.90 -1.38 -2.54
C LEU A 3 4.18 -1.12 -1.22
N CYS A 4 4.39 -1.97 -0.22
CA CYS A 4 3.79 -1.85 1.11
C CYS A 4 4.85 -2.06 2.21
N GLU A 5 4.69 -1.40 3.36
CA GLU A 5 5.62 -1.50 4.51
C GLU A 5 7.07 -1.16 4.12
N VAL A 6 7.24 -0.02 3.47
CA VAL A 6 8.56 0.48 3.02
C VAL A 6 9.27 1.18 4.19
N HIS A 7 9.94 0.40 5.04
CA HIS A 7 10.68 0.88 6.22
C HIS A 7 11.96 1.64 5.81
N LEU A 8 11.91 2.96 5.84
CA LEU A 8 13.00 3.86 5.45
C LEU A 8 14.15 3.93 6.46
N ASP A 9 13.95 3.38 7.66
CA ASP A 9 14.98 3.25 8.69
C ASP A 9 15.93 2.06 8.43
N SER A 10 15.46 1.06 7.69
CA SER A 10 16.23 -0.15 7.37
C SER A 10 17.12 0.04 6.14
N ALA A 11 18.43 -0.15 6.29
CA ALA A 11 19.39 -0.08 5.18
C ALA A 11 19.07 -1.11 4.09
N ARG A 12 18.70 -2.35 4.47
CA ARG A 12 18.31 -3.42 3.53
C ARG A 12 17.13 -2.99 2.65
N VAL A 13 16.14 -2.32 3.23
CA VAL A 13 14.97 -1.86 2.49
C VAL A 13 15.32 -0.73 1.53
N LEU A 14 16.16 0.21 1.94
CA LEU A 14 16.63 1.30 1.08
C LEU A 14 17.47 0.77 -0.09
N GLU A 15 18.35 -0.21 0.15
CA GLU A 15 19.15 -0.86 -0.90
C GLU A 15 18.25 -1.55 -1.92
N LYS A 16 17.30 -2.38 -1.46
CA LYS A 16 16.33 -3.06 -2.33
C LYS A 16 15.44 -2.08 -3.08
N LEU A 17 14.99 -1.01 -2.43
CA LEU A 17 14.21 0.05 -3.08
C LEU A 17 15.05 0.76 -4.16
N ALA A 18 16.32 1.03 -3.89
CA ALA A 18 17.23 1.60 -4.87
C ALA A 18 17.41 0.67 -6.07
N GLU A 19 17.55 -0.64 -5.86
CA GLU A 19 17.62 -1.63 -6.95
C GLU A 19 16.36 -1.62 -7.82
N VAL A 20 15.17 -1.56 -7.22
CA VAL A 20 13.91 -1.45 -7.98
C VAL A 20 13.89 -0.16 -8.80
N LEU A 21 14.21 0.97 -8.17
CA LEU A 21 14.19 2.27 -8.84
C LEU A 21 15.21 2.34 -9.98
N GLN A 22 16.43 1.85 -9.77
CA GLN A 22 17.48 1.81 -10.79
C GLN A 22 17.15 0.82 -11.91
N GLY A 23 16.60 -0.37 -11.59
CA GLY A 23 16.17 -1.32 -12.62
C GLY A 23 15.12 -0.76 -13.57
N TYR A 24 14.21 0.07 -13.06
CA TYR A 24 13.24 0.81 -13.89
C TYR A 24 13.82 2.07 -14.55
N GLU A 25 14.84 2.71 -13.97
CA GLU A 25 15.58 3.80 -14.62
C GLU A 25 16.30 3.27 -15.87
N ASP A 26 16.97 2.13 -15.77
CA ASP A 26 17.71 1.51 -16.87
C ASP A 26 16.80 1.00 -18.00
N SER A 27 15.65 0.44 -17.65
CA SER A 27 14.69 -0.13 -18.60
C SER A 27 13.64 0.89 -19.08
N SER A 28 12.63 1.15 -18.26
CA SER A 28 11.53 2.08 -18.56
C SER A 28 10.81 2.50 -17.27
N PRO A 29 10.87 3.78 -16.85
CA PRO A 29 10.28 4.22 -15.58
C PRO A 29 8.75 4.10 -15.57
N PRO A 30 8.08 3.45 -14.62
CA PRO A 30 6.63 3.33 -14.63
C PRO A 30 5.92 4.69 -14.53
N LEU A 31 4.63 4.72 -14.86
CA LEU A 31 3.81 5.95 -14.73
C LEU A 31 3.70 6.44 -13.29
N ALA A 32 3.59 5.50 -12.34
CA ALA A 32 3.54 5.81 -10.92
C ALA A 32 4.09 4.69 -10.04
N TYR A 33 4.68 5.11 -8.92
CA TYR A 33 4.97 4.30 -7.75
C TYR A 33 3.96 4.65 -6.66
N VAL A 34 3.37 3.64 -6.04
CA VAL A 34 2.55 3.79 -4.84
C VAL A 34 3.30 3.14 -3.68
N LEU A 35 3.75 3.96 -2.75
CA LEU A 35 4.47 3.54 -1.55
C LEU A 35 3.50 3.61 -0.38
N MET A 36 2.98 2.45 0.03
CA MET A 36 2.16 2.34 1.22
C MET A 36 3.06 2.15 2.44
N GLY A 37 2.76 2.88 3.51
CA GLY A 37 3.43 2.76 4.79
C GLY A 37 3.26 1.37 5.44
N SER A 38 3.77 1.13 6.63
CA SER A 38 4.43 2.12 7.49
C SER A 38 5.81 2.49 6.96
N PHE A 39 6.26 3.74 7.15
CA PHE A 39 7.57 4.18 6.66
C PHE A 39 8.71 3.96 7.65
N CYS A 40 8.40 3.54 8.88
CA CYS A 40 9.38 3.11 9.87
C CYS A 40 8.98 1.75 10.45
N SER A 41 9.99 0.96 10.86
CA SER A 41 9.77 -0.35 11.48
C SER A 41 9.03 -0.26 12.82
N SER A 42 9.37 0.75 13.62
CA SER A 42 8.77 1.06 14.91
C SER A 42 7.65 2.12 14.80
N PRO A 43 6.64 2.08 15.70
CA PRO A 43 5.62 3.12 15.77
C PRO A 43 6.20 4.50 15.99
N PHE A 44 5.65 5.50 15.31
CA PHE A 44 6.09 6.88 15.48
C PHE A 44 5.88 7.35 16.93
N LEU A 45 6.97 7.84 17.53
CA LEU A 45 6.95 8.49 18.84
C LEU A 45 7.10 10.00 18.65
N PRO A 46 6.23 10.84 19.24
CA PRO A 46 6.29 12.29 19.12
C PRO A 46 7.38 12.91 20.02
N THR A 47 8.59 12.33 20.00
CA THR A 47 9.78 12.84 20.66
C THR A 47 10.68 13.56 19.65
N ALA A 48 11.58 14.43 20.13
CA ALA A 48 12.54 15.10 19.24
C ALA A 48 13.40 14.10 18.44
N GLU A 49 13.76 12.98 19.05
CA GLU A 49 14.50 11.89 18.41
C GLU A 49 13.65 11.15 17.38
N GLY A 50 12.39 10.82 17.70
CA GLY A 50 11.49 10.14 16.78
C GLY A 50 11.17 10.99 15.54
N VAL A 51 10.97 12.30 15.72
CA VAL A 51 10.82 13.25 14.60
C VAL A 51 12.10 13.30 13.76
N ARG A 52 13.27 13.32 14.39
CA ARG A 52 14.55 13.35 13.68
C ARG A 52 14.77 12.07 12.87
N SER A 53 14.61 10.89 13.46
CA SER A 53 14.84 9.62 12.74
C SER A 53 13.85 9.43 11.59
N TYR A 54 12.57 9.81 11.79
CA TYR A 54 11.57 9.76 10.74
C TYR A 54 11.97 10.66 9.56
N ARG A 55 12.37 11.90 9.84
CA ARG A 55 12.84 12.85 8.82
C ARG A 55 14.09 12.37 8.10
N GLU A 56 15.05 11.78 8.82
CA GLU A 56 16.27 11.23 8.22
C GLU A 56 15.95 10.13 7.20
N GLY A 57 14.99 9.24 7.48
CA GLY A 57 14.52 8.24 6.53
C GLY A 57 13.98 8.86 5.23
N PHE A 58 13.18 9.92 5.36
CA PHE A 58 12.67 10.65 4.20
C PHE A 58 13.73 11.46 3.45
N GLU A 59 14.75 12.01 4.13
CA GLU A 59 15.90 12.64 3.46
C GLU A 59 16.70 11.62 2.63
N ARG A 60 16.88 10.38 3.11
CA ARG A 60 17.50 9.31 2.31
C ARG A 60 16.66 8.99 1.08
N LEU A 61 15.35 8.83 1.24
CA LEU A 61 14.42 8.62 0.12
C LEU A 61 14.50 9.77 -0.89
N LYS A 62 14.49 11.00 -0.42
CA LYS A 62 14.60 12.22 -1.23
C LYS A 62 15.89 12.25 -2.05
N PHE A 63 17.02 11.88 -1.44
CA PHE A 63 18.29 11.79 -2.16
C PHE A 63 18.25 10.75 -3.28
N MET A 64 17.68 9.56 -3.02
CA MET A 64 17.51 8.52 -4.04
C MET A 64 16.64 9.00 -5.20
N LEU A 65 15.50 9.63 -4.91
CA LEU A 65 14.56 10.08 -5.95
C LEU A 65 15.12 11.22 -6.82
N ARG A 66 15.98 12.09 -6.25
CA ARG A 66 16.68 13.13 -7.02
C ARG A 66 17.65 12.58 -8.06
N GLY A 67 18.16 11.37 -7.86
CA GLY A 67 19.10 10.72 -8.78
C GLY A 67 18.46 10.13 -10.05
N LEU A 68 17.12 10.11 -10.14
CA LEU A 68 16.38 9.41 -11.21
C LEU A 68 15.98 10.36 -12.34
N ALA A 69 16.89 10.58 -13.28
CA ALA A 69 16.69 11.55 -14.36
C ALA A 69 15.58 11.14 -15.33
N ARG A 70 15.51 9.86 -15.73
CA ARG A 70 14.50 9.35 -16.67
C ARG A 70 13.12 9.33 -16.04
N HIS A 71 12.99 9.04 -14.74
CA HIS A 71 11.70 9.17 -14.04
C HIS A 71 11.16 10.60 -14.13
N VAL A 72 12.01 11.61 -13.93
CA VAL A 72 11.62 13.02 -14.04
C VAL A 72 11.24 13.37 -15.48
N GLN A 73 12.03 12.93 -16.48
CA GLN A 73 11.73 13.19 -17.90
C GLN A 73 10.42 12.55 -18.35
N ARG A 74 10.12 11.34 -17.89
CA ARG A 74 8.85 10.65 -18.19
C ARG A 74 7.67 11.19 -17.38
N GLY A 75 7.93 11.98 -16.34
CA GLY A 75 6.89 12.52 -15.46
C GLY A 75 6.29 11.47 -14.52
N THR A 76 7.10 10.49 -14.08
CA THR A 76 6.70 9.47 -13.12
C THR A 76 6.22 10.09 -11.81
N ARG A 77 5.11 9.58 -11.27
CA ARG A 77 4.53 10.05 -10.01
C ARG A 77 4.87 9.13 -8.84
N PHE A 78 5.07 9.70 -7.66
CA PHE A 78 5.30 8.96 -6.43
C PHE A 78 4.18 9.28 -5.44
N LEU A 79 3.29 8.35 -5.20
CA LEU A 79 2.18 8.48 -4.26
C LEU A 79 2.57 7.81 -2.94
N LEU A 80 2.60 8.60 -1.86
CA LEU A 80 2.88 8.09 -0.53
C LEU A 80 1.58 7.97 0.26
N VAL A 81 1.27 6.77 0.75
CA VAL A 81 0.05 6.47 1.50
C VAL A 81 0.42 6.15 2.94
N PRO A 82 -0.07 6.89 3.95
CA PRO A 82 0.31 6.69 5.35
C PRO A 82 -0.24 5.36 5.90
N GLY A 83 0.62 4.58 6.55
CA GLY A 83 0.26 3.33 7.22
C GLY A 83 0.06 3.48 8.72
N PRO A 84 -0.58 2.51 9.40
CA PRO A 84 -1.05 2.64 10.80
C PRO A 84 0.02 3.10 11.80
N LYS A 85 1.29 2.74 11.61
CA LYS A 85 2.38 3.14 12.52
C LYS A 85 2.96 4.54 12.25
N ASP A 86 2.55 5.19 11.16
CA ASP A 86 3.00 6.52 10.78
C ASP A 86 2.35 7.63 11.64
N PRO A 87 3.02 8.80 11.74
CA PRO A 87 2.53 9.96 12.48
C PRO A 87 1.15 10.41 11.97
N GLY A 88 0.25 10.69 12.93
CA GLY A 88 -1.08 11.22 12.65
C GLY A 88 -2.17 10.49 13.43
N ALA A 89 -3.41 10.96 13.29
CA ALA A 89 -4.56 10.33 13.94
C ALA A 89 -4.73 8.87 13.49
N GLN A 90 -5.10 7.98 14.42
CA GLN A 90 -5.36 6.56 14.17
C GLN A 90 -6.82 6.31 13.70
N THR A 91 -7.41 7.29 13.03
CA THR A 91 -8.79 7.28 12.56
C THR A 91 -8.84 7.21 11.04
N LEU A 92 -9.76 6.45 10.47
CA LEU A 92 -9.99 6.39 9.03
C LEU A 92 -11.05 7.42 8.59
N PRO A 93 -10.90 8.07 7.42
CA PRO A 93 -9.69 8.12 6.59
C PRO A 93 -8.57 8.93 7.27
N ARG A 94 -7.32 8.54 7.04
CA ARG A 94 -6.15 9.26 7.56
C ARG A 94 -5.74 10.39 6.62
N PRO A 95 -5.41 11.57 7.17
CA PRO A 95 -4.87 12.68 6.37
C PRO A 95 -3.48 12.34 5.82
N PRO A 96 -3.01 13.07 4.80
CA PRO A 96 -1.65 12.92 4.31
C PRO A 96 -0.62 13.29 5.38
N LEU A 97 0.59 12.76 5.21
CA LEU A 97 1.72 13.10 6.07
C LEU A 97 2.05 14.60 5.96
N SER A 98 2.50 15.18 7.06
CA SER A 98 2.99 16.57 7.08
C SER A 98 4.25 16.71 6.23
N GLY A 99 4.30 17.76 5.41
CA GLY A 99 5.48 18.09 4.60
C GLY A 99 6.76 18.22 5.42
N TYR A 100 6.66 18.74 6.65
CA TYR A 100 7.79 18.86 7.58
C TYR A 100 8.36 17.50 7.99
N LEU A 101 7.49 16.52 8.26
CA LEU A 101 7.91 15.16 8.66
C LEU A 101 8.48 14.40 7.46
N THR A 102 7.96 14.66 6.26
CA THR A 102 8.48 14.08 5.02
C THR A 102 9.61 14.91 4.41
N SER A 103 10.34 15.69 5.20
CA SER A 103 11.52 16.47 4.76
C SER A 103 11.33 17.35 3.51
N ASP A 104 10.13 17.94 3.37
CA ASP A 104 9.70 18.71 2.21
C ASP A 104 9.84 17.98 0.87
N LEU A 105 9.77 16.64 0.87
CA LEU A 105 9.93 15.79 -0.30
C LEU A 105 9.05 16.23 -1.49
N ALA A 106 7.78 16.57 -1.23
CA ALA A 106 6.84 16.99 -2.27
C ALA A 106 7.18 18.34 -2.91
N ARG A 107 7.90 19.22 -2.20
CA ARG A 107 8.37 20.50 -2.74
C ARG A 107 9.63 20.31 -3.58
N ASP A 108 10.50 19.42 -3.13
CA ASP A 108 11.86 19.30 -3.62
C ASP A 108 12.01 18.28 -4.77
N VAL A 109 11.09 17.31 -4.90
CA VAL A 109 11.08 16.31 -5.97
C VAL A 109 9.78 16.44 -6.77
N PRO A 110 9.85 16.76 -8.07
CA PRO A 110 8.66 16.87 -8.90
C PRO A 110 7.97 15.51 -9.02
N GLY A 111 6.65 15.50 -8.98
CA GLY A 111 5.87 14.27 -9.16
C GLY A 111 5.51 13.52 -7.87
N VAL A 112 6.04 13.94 -6.72
CA VAL A 112 5.66 13.38 -5.41
C VAL A 112 4.30 13.93 -4.97
N VAL A 113 3.42 13.05 -4.51
CA VAL A 113 2.10 13.35 -3.97
C VAL A 113 1.95 12.65 -2.63
N LEU A 114 1.64 13.42 -1.59
CA LEU A 114 1.29 12.89 -0.27
C LEU A 114 -0.21 12.59 -0.27
N GLY A 115 -0.57 11.30 -0.22
CA GLY A 115 -1.94 10.82 -0.29
C GLY A 115 -2.56 10.60 1.09
N THR A 116 -3.89 10.52 1.12
CA THR A 116 -4.66 10.04 2.27
C THR A 116 -4.63 8.51 2.34
N ASN A 117 -5.12 7.93 3.44
CA ASN A 117 -5.36 6.50 3.52
C ASN A 117 -6.82 6.22 3.96
N PRO A 118 -7.67 5.63 3.09
CA PRO A 118 -7.40 5.19 1.72
C PRO A 118 -7.18 6.37 0.75
N CYS A 119 -6.70 6.05 -0.45
CA CYS A 119 -6.70 6.96 -1.59
C CYS A 119 -7.19 6.27 -2.87
N ARG A 120 -7.73 7.06 -3.80
CA ARG A 120 -8.16 6.59 -5.12
C ARG A 120 -7.35 7.27 -6.21
N VAL A 121 -6.97 6.51 -7.21
CA VAL A 121 -6.26 7.00 -8.39
C VAL A 121 -7.07 6.63 -9.62
N ARG A 122 -7.40 7.63 -10.42
CA ARG A 122 -8.08 7.44 -11.71
C ARG A 122 -7.06 7.55 -12.84
N HIS A 123 -7.01 6.53 -13.68
CA HIS A 123 -6.10 6.47 -14.83
C HIS A 123 -6.86 6.03 -16.08
N PHE A 124 -7.00 6.93 -17.07
CA PHE A 124 -7.75 6.72 -18.32
C PHE A 124 -9.12 6.02 -18.14
N GLY A 125 -9.91 6.49 -17.18
CA GLY A 125 -11.25 5.95 -16.90
C GLY A 125 -11.28 4.72 -15.99
N ARG A 126 -10.12 4.20 -15.58
CA ARG A 126 -10.03 3.11 -14.60
C ARG A 126 -9.80 3.67 -13.21
N ASP A 127 -10.54 3.12 -12.25
CA ASP A 127 -10.49 3.50 -10.84
C ASP A 127 -9.72 2.46 -10.03
N LEU A 128 -8.62 2.91 -9.43
CA LEU A 128 -7.74 2.13 -8.57
C LEU A 128 -7.87 2.63 -7.14
N VAL A 129 -8.02 1.71 -6.18
CA VAL A 129 -8.13 2.04 -4.75
C VAL A 129 -6.93 1.48 -4.01
N PHE A 130 -6.26 2.30 -3.22
CA PHE A 130 -5.16 1.88 -2.35
C PHE A 130 -5.56 2.11 -0.90
N PHE A 131 -5.42 1.06 -0.09
CA PHE A 131 -5.80 1.08 1.31
C PHE A 131 -4.75 0.39 2.15
N ARG A 132 -4.07 1.14 3.01
CA ARG A 132 -3.06 0.59 3.92
C ARG A 132 -3.71 0.27 5.27
N HIS A 133 -4.17 -0.96 5.43
CA HIS A 133 -4.78 -1.43 6.67
C HIS A 133 -4.76 -2.96 6.74
N ASP A 134 -4.63 -3.51 7.94
CA ASP A 134 -4.63 -4.96 8.15
C ASP A 134 -6.06 -5.54 8.20
N VAL A 135 -6.94 -5.09 7.29
CA VAL A 135 -8.36 -5.46 7.28
C VAL A 135 -8.57 -6.96 7.15
N LEU A 136 -7.78 -7.66 6.33
CA LEU A 136 -7.90 -9.10 6.15
C LEU A 136 -7.62 -9.88 7.45
N ARG A 137 -6.67 -9.38 8.27
CA ARG A 137 -6.37 -9.97 9.57
C ARG A 137 -7.50 -9.72 10.56
N LEU A 138 -8.10 -8.53 10.53
CA LEU A 138 -9.22 -8.18 11.39
C LEU A 138 -10.49 -8.95 11.01
N LEU A 139 -10.78 -9.12 9.72
CA LEU A 139 -11.91 -9.94 9.27
C LEU A 139 -11.80 -11.38 9.78
N ARG A 140 -10.59 -11.98 9.73
CA ARG A 140 -10.33 -13.30 10.33
C ARG A 140 -10.57 -13.37 11.83
N ARG A 141 -10.30 -12.28 12.55
CA ARG A 141 -10.48 -12.23 14.00
C ARG A 141 -11.95 -12.11 14.40
N HIS A 142 -12.76 -11.45 13.57
CA HIS A 142 -14.19 -11.21 13.82
C HIS A 142 -15.11 -12.16 13.05
N GLU A 143 -14.58 -13.28 12.58
CA GLU A 143 -15.36 -14.30 11.91
C GLU A 143 -16.26 -15.03 12.90
N VAL A 144 -17.57 -15.00 12.64
CA VAL A 144 -18.57 -15.66 13.50
C VAL A 144 -18.68 -17.16 13.17
N VAL A 145 -18.65 -17.48 11.88
CA VAL A 145 -18.72 -18.85 11.37
C VAL A 145 -17.51 -19.05 10.47
N PRO A 146 -16.58 -19.96 10.80
CA PRO A 146 -15.45 -20.24 9.92
C PRO A 146 -15.98 -20.75 8.58
N PRO A 147 -15.31 -20.45 7.46
CA PRO A 147 -15.76 -20.93 6.16
C PRO A 147 -15.64 -22.46 6.23
N ARG A 148 -16.54 -23.16 5.54
CA ARG A 148 -16.46 -24.60 5.40
C ARG A 148 -16.50 -24.92 3.93
N ASP A 149 -15.69 -25.89 3.53
CA ASP A 149 -15.78 -26.41 2.17
C ASP A 149 -17.09 -27.18 1.99
N ALA A 150 -17.50 -27.39 0.73
CA ALA A 150 -18.72 -28.13 0.40
C ALA A 150 -18.73 -29.58 0.95
N SER A 151 -17.54 -30.12 1.28
CA SER A 151 -17.33 -31.42 1.93
C SER A 151 -17.45 -31.38 3.47
N GLY A 152 -17.58 -30.19 4.08
CA GLY A 152 -17.61 -30.00 5.52
C GLY A 152 -16.23 -30.03 6.21
N GLU A 153 -15.14 -30.13 5.45
CA GLU A 153 -13.76 -30.07 5.95
C GLU A 153 -13.30 -28.62 6.18
N ALA A 154 -12.18 -28.48 6.90
CA ALA A 154 -11.55 -27.18 7.11
C ALA A 154 -11.06 -26.62 5.75
N PRO A 155 -11.47 -25.39 5.38
CA PRO A 155 -11.16 -24.83 4.08
C PRO A 155 -9.67 -24.56 3.95
N SER A 156 -9.16 -24.67 2.73
CA SER A 156 -7.80 -24.25 2.41
C SER A 156 -7.62 -22.75 2.65
N ALA A 157 -6.39 -22.34 2.98
CA ALA A 157 -6.07 -20.94 3.19
C ALA A 157 -6.35 -20.06 1.95
N GLN A 158 -6.41 -20.64 0.75
CA GLN A 158 -6.75 -19.93 -0.49
C GLN A 158 -8.25 -19.65 -0.60
N GLN A 159 -9.11 -20.63 -0.32
CA GLN A 159 -10.57 -20.44 -0.31
C GLN A 159 -10.97 -19.38 0.71
N VAL A 160 -10.39 -19.44 1.92
CA VAL A 160 -10.60 -18.44 2.97
C VAL A 160 -10.30 -17.02 2.47
N ARG A 161 -9.20 -16.84 1.71
CA ARG A 161 -8.83 -15.54 1.14
C ARG A 161 -9.80 -15.08 0.06
N GLN A 162 -10.27 -15.99 -0.80
CA GLN A 162 -11.25 -15.67 -1.84
C GLN A 162 -12.59 -15.24 -1.24
N GLU A 163 -13.07 -15.94 -0.21
CA GLU A 163 -14.31 -15.57 0.49
C GLU A 163 -14.19 -14.21 1.19
N MET A 164 -13.03 -13.85 1.74
CA MET A 164 -12.80 -12.51 2.29
C MET A 164 -12.86 -11.41 1.23
N VAL A 165 -12.28 -11.65 0.05
CA VAL A 165 -12.33 -10.70 -1.06
C VAL A 165 -13.77 -10.53 -1.54
N ARG A 166 -14.48 -11.65 -1.68
CA ARG A 166 -15.91 -11.64 -2.00
C ARG A 166 -16.71 -10.82 -0.99
N LEU A 167 -16.49 -11.04 0.31
CA LEU A 167 -17.14 -10.27 1.37
C LEU A 167 -16.88 -8.77 1.22
N LEU A 168 -15.63 -8.35 0.99
CA LEU A 168 -15.28 -6.94 0.82
C LEU A 168 -15.98 -6.29 -0.38
N PHE A 169 -16.05 -7.00 -1.51
CA PHE A 169 -16.70 -6.51 -2.73
C PHE A 169 -18.23 -6.51 -2.60
N ASP A 170 -18.82 -7.57 -2.04
CA ASP A 170 -20.26 -7.68 -1.84
C ASP A 170 -20.78 -6.67 -0.79
N GLN A 171 -20.00 -6.40 0.26
CA GLN A 171 -20.31 -5.34 1.24
C GLN A 171 -20.02 -3.93 0.70
N ALA A 172 -19.34 -3.82 -0.44
CA ALA A 172 -18.94 -2.56 -1.07
C ALA A 172 -18.29 -1.56 -0.09
N HIS A 173 -17.49 -2.05 0.86
CA HIS A 173 -16.83 -1.23 1.89
C HIS A 173 -15.42 -1.76 2.20
N LEU A 174 -14.45 -0.86 2.35
CA LEU A 174 -13.05 -1.23 2.63
C LEU A 174 -12.83 -1.80 4.04
N ALA A 175 -13.69 -1.44 5.00
CA ALA A 175 -13.61 -1.91 6.38
C ALA A 175 -15.02 -2.22 6.90
N PRO A 176 -15.62 -3.37 6.55
CA PRO A 176 -16.92 -3.78 7.08
C PRO A 176 -16.74 -4.41 8.48
N LEU A 177 -16.21 -3.60 9.40
CA LEU A 177 -15.86 -4.00 10.76
C LEU A 177 -16.54 -3.07 11.77
N PRO A 178 -16.75 -3.52 13.02
CA PRO A 178 -17.23 -2.65 14.08
C PRO A 178 -16.30 -1.45 14.32
N LEU A 179 -16.87 -0.33 14.78
CA LEU A 179 -16.12 0.90 15.07
C LEU A 179 -15.04 0.73 16.13
N GLU A 180 -15.17 -0.27 17.00
CA GLU A 180 -14.18 -0.62 18.03
C GLU A 180 -12.86 -1.10 17.42
N GLU A 181 -12.93 -1.81 16.29
CA GLU A 181 -11.75 -2.39 15.62
C GLU A 181 -11.24 -1.49 14.49
N SER A 182 -12.14 -0.78 13.81
CA SER A 182 -11.79 0.24 12.82
C SER A 182 -12.46 1.56 13.15
N ASN A 183 -11.71 2.48 13.77
CA ASN A 183 -12.22 3.78 14.14
C ASN A 183 -12.40 4.66 12.89
N VAL A 184 -13.60 4.66 12.32
CA VAL A 184 -13.98 5.46 11.16
C VAL A 184 -14.64 6.76 11.62
N LEU A 185 -14.17 7.89 11.09
CA LEU A 185 -14.80 9.18 11.25
C LEU A 185 -16.17 9.17 10.56
N TRP A 186 -17.24 9.32 11.34
CA TRP A 186 -18.63 9.19 10.84
C TRP A 186 -18.92 10.08 9.63
N ALA A 187 -18.40 11.31 9.62
CA ALA A 187 -18.59 12.25 8.51
C ALA A 187 -17.93 11.79 7.19
N PHE A 188 -16.90 10.95 7.27
CA PHE A 188 -16.07 10.53 6.14
C PHE A 188 -16.20 9.04 5.79
N ASP A 189 -17.19 8.34 6.35
CA ASP A 189 -17.49 6.93 6.04
C ASP A 189 -17.62 6.68 4.52
N HIS A 190 -18.26 7.61 3.81
CA HIS A 190 -18.45 7.53 2.37
C HIS A 190 -17.14 7.36 1.56
N THR A 191 -16.00 7.79 2.11
CA THR A 191 -14.70 7.69 1.43
C THR A 191 -14.19 6.25 1.33
N LEU A 192 -14.60 5.38 2.27
CA LEU A 192 -14.23 3.97 2.37
C LEU A 192 -15.10 3.04 1.51
N ARG A 193 -16.15 3.57 0.87
CA ARG A 193 -17.07 2.78 0.04
C ARG A 193 -16.44 2.33 -1.27
N LEU A 194 -16.60 1.06 -1.61
CA LEU A 194 -16.19 0.50 -2.90
C LEU A 194 -17.30 0.55 -3.95
N TYR A 195 -18.33 1.37 -3.75
CA TYR A 195 -19.40 1.57 -4.73
C TYR A 195 -19.22 2.90 -5.48
N PRO A 196 -19.22 2.94 -6.83
CA PRO A 196 -19.26 1.80 -7.75
C PRO A 196 -17.98 0.94 -7.68
N LEU A 197 -18.08 -0.34 -8.07
CA LEU A 197 -16.97 -1.30 -7.94
C LEU A 197 -15.73 -0.80 -8.71
N PRO A 198 -14.58 -0.64 -8.05
CA PRO A 198 -13.35 -0.22 -8.72
C PRO A 198 -12.76 -1.36 -9.57
N HIS A 199 -11.89 -0.99 -10.50
CA HIS A 199 -11.25 -1.94 -11.41
C HIS A 199 -10.14 -2.72 -10.70
N ALA A 200 -9.41 -2.06 -9.79
CA ALA A 200 -8.44 -2.73 -8.94
C ALA A 200 -8.42 -2.15 -7.52
N VAL A 201 -8.32 -3.03 -6.52
CA VAL A 201 -8.18 -2.70 -5.11
C VAL A 201 -6.87 -3.28 -4.60
N PHE A 202 -6.02 -2.43 -4.09
CA PHE A 202 -4.75 -2.78 -3.46
C PHE A 202 -4.87 -2.57 -1.96
N ILE A 203 -4.77 -3.65 -1.20
CA ILE A 203 -4.74 -3.61 0.26
C ILE A 203 -3.31 -3.90 0.72
N GLY A 204 -2.69 -2.91 1.36
CA GLY A 204 -1.40 -3.09 2.00
C GLY A 204 -1.58 -3.61 3.42
N GLY A 205 -1.00 -4.77 3.73
CA GLY A 205 -1.03 -5.32 5.08
C GLY A 205 0.17 -6.20 5.40
N VAL A 206 0.21 -6.69 6.64
CA VAL A 206 1.26 -7.64 7.10
C VAL A 206 0.96 -9.10 6.67
N SER A 207 -0.09 -9.30 5.87
CA SER A 207 -0.45 -10.64 5.39
C SER A 207 0.40 -11.04 4.18
N GLN A 208 0.47 -12.35 3.89
CA GLN A 208 1.11 -12.84 2.68
C GLN A 208 0.48 -12.22 1.43
N PRO A 209 1.29 -11.89 0.41
CA PRO A 209 0.79 -11.35 -0.83
C PRO A 209 -0.09 -12.38 -1.56
N PHE A 210 -1.20 -11.91 -2.12
CA PHE A 210 -2.03 -12.74 -3.00
C PHE A 210 -2.90 -11.87 -3.91
N GLU A 211 -3.30 -12.46 -5.02
CA GLU A 211 -4.19 -11.87 -5.99
C GLU A 211 -5.49 -12.68 -6.10
N CYS A 212 -6.58 -11.99 -6.38
CA CYS A 212 -7.89 -12.59 -6.61
C CYS A 212 -8.67 -11.70 -7.58
N SER A 213 -9.46 -12.29 -8.46
CA SER A 213 -10.40 -11.55 -9.30
C SER A 213 -11.83 -11.90 -8.89
N TYR A 214 -12.69 -10.88 -8.76
CA TYR A 214 -14.09 -11.06 -8.42
C TYR A 214 -14.96 -10.00 -9.10
N GLN A 215 -16.03 -10.43 -9.77
CA GLN A 215 -16.98 -9.56 -10.51
C GLN A 215 -16.31 -8.54 -11.46
N GLY A 216 -15.20 -8.92 -12.09
CA GLY A 216 -14.43 -8.05 -12.99
C GLY A 216 -13.51 -7.03 -12.29
N GLY A 217 -13.57 -6.91 -10.96
CA GLY A 217 -12.60 -6.18 -10.16
C GLY A 217 -11.42 -7.07 -9.78
N GLN A 218 -10.21 -6.50 -9.82
CA GLN A 218 -9.01 -7.15 -9.31
C GLN A 218 -8.76 -6.76 -7.86
N PHE A 219 -8.43 -7.74 -7.04
CA PHE A 219 -8.02 -7.55 -5.66
C PHE A 219 -6.57 -8.02 -5.51
N CYS A 220 -5.76 -7.19 -4.90
CA CYS A 220 -4.36 -7.47 -4.61
C CYS A 220 -4.08 -7.15 -3.14
N SER A 221 -3.68 -8.17 -2.38
CA SER A 221 -3.04 -7.97 -1.09
C SER A 221 -1.55 -7.79 -1.31
N VAL A 222 -1.03 -6.60 -1.04
CA VAL A 222 0.39 -6.29 -1.16
C VAL A 222 1.07 -6.68 0.14
N GLY A 223 2.03 -7.60 0.05
CA GLY A 223 2.81 -8.08 1.17
C GLY A 223 3.85 -7.06 1.67
N PRO A 224 4.47 -7.32 2.83
CA PRO A 224 5.46 -6.42 3.40
C PRO A 224 6.78 -6.45 2.63
N PHE A 225 7.18 -5.32 2.06
CA PHE A 225 8.42 -5.19 1.28
C PHE A 225 9.68 -5.41 2.14
N HIS A 226 9.64 -5.09 3.43
CA HIS A 226 10.81 -5.25 4.31
C HIS A 226 11.26 -6.70 4.54
N SER A 227 10.36 -7.68 4.39
CA SER A 227 10.65 -9.09 4.62
C SER A 227 11.14 -9.76 3.33
N ASP A 228 10.30 -9.70 2.30
CA ASP A 228 10.42 -10.53 1.10
C ASP A 228 10.90 -9.73 -0.12
N ALA A 229 11.03 -8.40 -0.01
CA ALA A 229 11.31 -7.49 -1.11
C ALA A 229 10.37 -7.68 -2.32
N SER A 230 9.14 -8.12 -2.05
CA SER A 230 8.10 -8.37 -3.05
C SER A 230 7.27 -7.11 -3.30
N PHE A 231 6.93 -6.89 -4.57
CA PHE A 231 6.10 -5.78 -5.01
C PHE A 231 5.24 -6.17 -6.20
N TYR A 232 4.23 -5.34 -6.48
CA TYR A 232 3.33 -5.59 -7.61
C TYR A 232 3.50 -4.55 -8.72
N ALA A 233 3.58 -5.02 -9.95
CA ALA A 233 3.47 -4.21 -11.16
C ALA A 233 2.06 -4.39 -11.76
N TYR A 234 1.30 -3.30 -11.83
CA TYR A 234 -0.02 -3.29 -12.44
C TYR A 234 0.03 -2.55 -13.78
N TYR A 235 -0.44 -3.21 -14.84
CA TYR A 235 -0.50 -2.67 -16.19
C TYR A 235 -1.93 -2.26 -16.53
N PRO A 236 -2.24 -0.95 -16.53
CA PRO A 236 -3.59 -0.42 -16.72
C PRO A 236 -4.05 -0.42 -18.18
N GLY A 237 -3.36 -1.10 -19.10
CA GLY A 237 -3.85 -1.40 -20.44
C GLY A 237 -4.46 -2.80 -20.47
N PRO A 238 -3.65 -3.85 -20.30
CA PRO A 238 -4.11 -5.23 -20.29
C PRO A 238 -4.84 -5.67 -19.01
N GLU A 239 -4.89 -4.83 -17.95
CA GLU A 239 -5.39 -5.25 -16.62
C GLU A 239 -4.60 -6.41 -16.05
N GLN A 240 -3.30 -6.46 -16.35
CA GLN A 240 -2.44 -7.52 -15.85
C GLN A 240 -1.76 -7.08 -14.56
N LEU A 241 -1.77 -7.96 -13.57
CA LEU A 241 -1.02 -7.84 -12.35
C LEU A 241 0.16 -8.81 -12.41
N GLU A 242 1.36 -8.31 -12.13
CA GLU A 242 2.57 -9.12 -12.06
C GLU A 242 3.18 -8.98 -10.66
N SER A 243 3.43 -10.12 -10.01
CA SER A 243 4.23 -10.17 -8.79
C SER A 243 5.70 -10.16 -9.17
N CYS A 244 6.46 -9.24 -8.56
CA CYS A 244 7.89 -9.09 -8.81
C CYS A 244 8.63 -9.14 -7.48
N ASP A 245 9.74 -9.88 -7.46
CA ASP A 245 10.59 -10.01 -6.28
C ASP A 245 12.00 -9.52 -6.62
N VAL A 246 12.62 -8.81 -5.69
CA VAL A 246 14.01 -8.35 -5.86
C VAL A 246 14.95 -9.43 -5.35
N PRO A 247 15.70 -10.13 -6.21
CA PRO A 247 16.57 -11.23 -5.79
C PRO A 247 17.61 -10.73 -4.79
N ASP A 248 17.90 -11.54 -3.76
CA ASP A 248 19.07 -11.30 -2.92
C ASP A 248 20.33 -11.48 -3.76
N ARG A 249 21.18 -10.45 -3.85
CA ARG A 249 22.50 -10.60 -4.46
C ARG A 249 23.22 -11.69 -3.66
N ALA A 250 23.40 -12.85 -4.27
CA ALA A 250 24.31 -13.85 -3.73
C ALA A 250 25.69 -13.18 -3.65
N GLY A 251 26.21 -13.07 -2.42
CA GLY A 251 27.56 -12.59 -2.15
C GLY A 251 28.64 -13.55 -2.63
#